data_AF-A0A9E2VR23-F1
#
_entry.id   AF-A0A9E2VR23-F1
#
_cell.length_a   1.000
_cell.length_b   1.000
_cell.length_c   1.000
_cell.angle_alpha   90.00
_cell.angle_beta   90.00
_cell.angle_gamma   90.00
#
_symmetry.space_group_name_H-M   'P 1'
#
loop_
_entity.id
_entity.type
_entity.pdbx_description
1 polymer ?
#
loop_
_entity_poly.entity_id
_entity_poly.type
_entity_poly.pdbx_seq_one_letter_code
_entity_poly.pdbx_strand_id
1 'polypeptide(L)'
;LRGGGLLVFDVTTTPMKVVATLNNNQIHPAGCGGIQVGETMYINSGGGWPVAPLSYDVYALDLSNLPKSISARLVSQRDDRFADSHGMAGVGRYVWSADRAGNNIEIIDTLSNLSVGSVELVTDANKDPAPDLMDNAPDGQYVFVGLRGPNPLTGNDKTVNNAKGTIPGVGVIHVDVGGKVGHYKGQAAITNMKDGKETADTHGVAVRK
;
A
#
# COMPACT_ATOMS: atom_id res chain seq x y z
N LEU A 1 3.16 -13.70 -4.78
CA LEU A 1 3.79 -14.28 -6.00
C LEU A 1 3.46 -13.37 -7.18
N ARG A 2 4.37 -13.16 -8.15
CA ARG A 2 4.15 -12.15 -9.22
C ARG A 2 2.85 -12.36 -10.01
N GLY A 3 2.51 -13.62 -10.33
CA GLY A 3 1.29 -13.99 -11.05
C GLY A 3 0.05 -14.22 -10.16
N GLY A 4 0.07 -13.74 -8.92
CA GLY A 4 -1.01 -13.95 -7.96
C GLY A 4 -0.80 -15.20 -7.10
N GLY A 5 -1.64 -15.33 -6.08
CA GLY A 5 -1.51 -16.35 -5.04
C GLY A 5 -0.55 -15.98 -3.90
N LEU A 6 -0.65 -16.76 -2.83
CA LEU A 6 0.09 -16.59 -1.57
C LEU A 6 0.67 -17.94 -1.12
N LEU A 7 1.87 -17.91 -0.56
CA LEU A 7 2.49 -19.03 0.14
C LEU A 7 2.73 -18.63 1.58
N VAL A 8 2.34 -19.49 2.52
CA VAL A 8 2.64 -19.34 3.95
C VAL A 8 3.70 -20.37 4.30
N PHE A 9 4.79 -19.91 4.91
CA PHE A 9 5.91 -20.75 5.29
C PHE A 9 6.04 -20.84 6.82
N ASP A 10 6.29 -22.04 7.32
CA ASP A 10 6.88 -22.24 8.64
C ASP A 10 8.39 -22.00 8.54
N VAL A 11 8.83 -20.89 9.12
CA VAL A 11 10.23 -20.44 9.13
C VAL A 11 11.05 -21.08 10.25
N THR A 12 10.43 -21.87 11.13
CA THR A 12 11.10 -22.55 12.25
C THR A 12 11.72 -23.88 11.86
N THR A 13 11.33 -24.45 10.71
CA THR A 13 11.88 -25.70 10.20
C THR A 13 13.03 -25.45 9.21
N THR A 14 13.97 -26.39 9.11
CA THR A 14 15.02 -26.38 8.08
C THR A 14 14.98 -27.68 7.28
N PRO A 15 14.66 -27.64 5.96
CA PRO A 15 14.27 -26.45 5.19
C PRO A 15 12.93 -25.85 5.65
N MET A 16 12.68 -24.58 5.34
CA MET A 16 11.36 -23.95 5.55
C MET A 16 10.28 -24.78 4.86
N LYS A 17 9.12 -24.93 5.50
CA LYS A 17 8.01 -25.73 4.97
C LYS A 17 6.85 -24.85 4.56
N VAL A 18 6.30 -25.07 3.37
CA VAL A 18 5.01 -24.47 2.99
C VAL A 18 3.92 -25.12 3.84
N VAL A 19 3.17 -24.33 4.59
CA VAL A 19 2.08 -24.79 5.46
C VAL A 19 0.70 -24.45 4.90
N ALA A 20 0.60 -23.45 4.03
CA ALA A 20 -0.63 -23.13 3.32
C ALA A 20 -0.34 -22.42 1.99
N THR A 21 -1.27 -22.54 1.04
CA THR A 21 -1.20 -21.92 -0.28
C THR A 21 -2.56 -21.38 -0.67
N LEU A 22 -2.58 -20.17 -1.25
CA LEU A 22 -3.72 -19.61 -1.98
C LEU A 22 -3.33 -19.43 -3.44
N ASN A 23 -4.24 -19.73 -4.37
CA ASN A 23 -4.00 -19.58 -5.81
C ASN A 23 -4.34 -18.17 -6.32
N ASN A 24 -4.13 -17.95 -7.62
CA ASN A 24 -4.36 -16.67 -8.27
C ASN A 24 -5.83 -16.27 -8.46
N ASN A 25 -6.79 -17.19 -8.24
CA ASN A 25 -8.22 -16.86 -8.17
C ASN A 25 -8.63 -16.40 -6.75
N GLN A 26 -7.76 -16.63 -5.76
CA GLN A 26 -8.00 -16.23 -4.37
C GLN A 26 -7.28 -14.93 -4.02
N ILE A 27 -6.09 -14.72 -4.58
CA ILE A 27 -5.29 -13.49 -4.45
C ILE A 27 -4.80 -13.10 -5.85
N HIS A 28 -5.20 -11.93 -6.34
CA HIS A 28 -4.81 -11.47 -7.66
C HIS A 28 -3.31 -11.13 -7.77
N PRO A 29 -2.76 -11.00 -9.01
CA PRO A 29 -1.36 -10.63 -9.25
C PRO A 29 -0.93 -9.26 -8.69
N ALA A 30 0.35 -8.94 -8.84
CA ALA A 30 0.89 -7.58 -8.60
C ALA A 30 0.72 -6.98 -7.19
N GLY A 31 0.53 -7.81 -6.16
CA GLY A 31 0.55 -7.36 -4.77
C GLY A 31 1.91 -6.81 -4.32
N CYS A 32 1.88 -5.72 -3.55
CA CYS A 32 3.08 -5.06 -2.99
C CYS A 32 2.99 -4.84 -1.48
N GLY A 33 1.84 -4.39 -1.00
CA GLY A 33 1.60 -4.08 0.41
C GLY A 33 1.12 -5.28 1.22
N GLY A 34 1.54 -5.30 2.48
CA GLY A 34 1.04 -6.24 3.48
C GLY A 34 1.22 -5.67 4.88
N ILE A 35 0.18 -5.72 5.70
CA ILE A 35 0.23 -5.27 7.09
C ILE A 35 -0.65 -6.13 7.98
N GLN A 36 -0.13 -6.50 9.16
CA GLN A 36 -0.91 -7.21 10.16
C GLN A 36 -1.50 -6.22 11.17
N VAL A 37 -2.79 -6.36 11.46
CA VAL A 37 -3.48 -5.66 12.56
C VAL A 37 -4.25 -6.70 13.37
N GLY A 38 -3.85 -6.90 14.63
CA GLY A 38 -4.36 -8.01 15.44
C GLY A 38 -4.03 -9.37 14.84
N GLU A 39 -5.05 -10.24 14.74
CA GLU A 39 -4.92 -11.59 14.14
C GLU A 39 -5.24 -11.61 12.64
N THR A 40 -5.36 -10.45 11.99
CA THR A 40 -5.66 -10.36 10.56
C THR A 40 -4.47 -9.78 9.80
N MET A 41 -4.04 -10.47 8.75
CA MET A 41 -3.12 -9.94 7.75
C MET A 41 -3.94 -9.31 6.63
N TYR A 42 -3.66 -8.06 6.33
CA TYR A 42 -4.17 -7.39 5.15
C TYR A 42 -3.10 -7.37 4.09
N ILE A 43 -3.44 -7.76 2.87
CA ILE A 43 -2.55 -7.66 1.70
C ILE A 43 -3.31 -7.04 0.55
N ASN A 44 -2.60 -6.56 -0.45
CA ASN A 44 -3.24 -6.00 -1.64
C ASN A 44 -2.79 -6.67 -2.93
N SER A 45 -3.53 -6.39 -3.99
CA SER A 45 -3.16 -6.67 -5.38
C SER A 45 -3.34 -5.38 -6.17
N GLY A 46 -2.21 -4.76 -6.49
CA GLY A 46 -2.12 -3.48 -7.17
C GLY A 46 -1.93 -3.61 -8.67
N GLY A 47 -1.35 -2.58 -9.26
CA GLY A 47 -0.86 -2.54 -10.63
C GLY A 47 0.61 -2.98 -10.77
N GLY A 48 1.12 -2.93 -12.00
CA GLY A 48 2.53 -3.21 -12.33
C GLY A 48 2.81 -4.59 -12.91
N TRP A 49 1.76 -5.30 -13.33
CA TRP A 49 1.85 -6.54 -14.09
C TRP A 49 1.27 -6.35 -15.50
N PRO A 50 1.85 -6.89 -16.59
CA PRO A 50 1.38 -6.57 -17.94
C PRO A 50 -0.10 -6.86 -18.21
N VAL A 51 -0.70 -7.84 -17.53
CA VAL A 51 -2.13 -8.17 -17.65
C VAL A 51 -3.00 -7.52 -16.56
N ALA A 52 -2.38 -6.87 -15.57
CA ALA A 52 -3.03 -6.08 -14.51
C ALA A 52 -2.16 -4.83 -14.25
N PRO A 53 -2.09 -3.90 -15.22
CA PRO A 53 -1.19 -2.75 -15.10
C PRO A 53 -1.63 -1.78 -14.00
N LEU A 54 -2.93 -1.79 -13.68
CA LEU A 54 -3.60 -1.07 -12.60
C LEU A 54 -4.66 -2.01 -12.01
N SER A 55 -4.69 -2.12 -10.70
CA SER A 55 -5.72 -2.82 -9.94
C SER A 55 -5.75 -2.25 -8.54
N TYR A 56 -6.90 -2.32 -7.89
CA TYR A 56 -6.98 -2.00 -6.48
C TYR A 56 -7.80 -3.08 -5.83
N ASP A 57 -7.14 -4.12 -5.32
CA ASP A 57 -7.75 -5.08 -4.41
C ASP A 57 -7.08 -5.00 -3.05
N VAL A 58 -7.88 -5.15 -2.00
CA VAL A 58 -7.39 -5.36 -0.63
C VAL A 58 -8.08 -6.59 -0.08
N TYR A 59 -7.29 -7.50 0.49
CA TYR A 59 -7.75 -8.75 1.08
C TYR A 59 -7.45 -8.76 2.58
N ALA A 60 -8.35 -9.35 3.36
CA ALA A 60 -8.16 -9.69 4.76
C ALA A 60 -8.00 -11.20 4.91
N LEU A 61 -6.97 -11.61 5.64
CA LEU A 61 -6.63 -13.01 5.90
C LEU A 61 -6.61 -13.25 7.41
N ASP A 62 -7.47 -14.15 7.88
CA ASP A 62 -7.50 -14.59 9.27
C ASP A 62 -6.34 -15.54 9.55
N LEU A 63 -5.49 -15.18 10.51
CA LEU A 63 -4.31 -15.95 10.89
C LEU A 63 -4.59 -16.95 12.02
N SER A 64 -5.73 -16.85 12.70
CA SER A 64 -6.04 -17.61 13.93
C SER A 64 -6.05 -19.13 13.75
N ASN A 65 -6.34 -19.61 12.53
CA ASN A 65 -6.41 -21.05 12.23
C ASN A 65 -5.14 -21.59 11.54
N LEU A 66 -4.08 -20.82 11.43
CA LEU A 66 -2.80 -21.32 10.92
C LEU A 66 -2.19 -22.37 11.88
N PRO A 67 -1.51 -23.41 11.36
CA PRO A 67 -1.29 -23.72 9.94
C PRO A 67 -2.43 -24.52 9.28
N LYS A 68 -3.53 -24.83 9.99
CA LYS A 68 -4.59 -25.75 9.51
C LYS A 68 -5.30 -25.23 8.27
N SER A 69 -5.61 -23.94 8.23
CA SER A 69 -6.19 -23.30 7.05
C SER A 69 -5.88 -21.81 7.03
N ILE A 70 -5.97 -21.23 5.84
CA ILE A 70 -6.02 -19.79 5.63
C ILE A 70 -7.06 -19.50 4.55
N SER A 71 -7.78 -18.40 4.70
CA SER A 71 -8.70 -17.89 3.68
C SER A 71 -8.42 -16.41 3.45
N ALA A 72 -8.68 -15.95 2.24
CA ALA A 72 -8.65 -14.54 1.89
C ALA A 72 -10.06 -14.08 1.60
N ARG A 73 -10.46 -12.98 2.23
CA ARG A 73 -11.67 -12.24 1.90
C ARG A 73 -11.27 -10.96 1.21
N LEU A 74 -11.79 -10.72 0.01
CA LEU A 74 -11.72 -9.41 -0.63
C LEU A 74 -12.55 -8.41 0.18
N VAL A 75 -11.94 -7.30 0.60
CA VAL A 75 -12.57 -6.27 1.45
C VAL A 75 -12.70 -4.92 0.77
N SER A 76 -11.93 -4.67 -0.29
CA SER A 76 -12.04 -3.47 -1.13
C SER A 76 -11.59 -3.82 -2.55
N GLN A 77 -12.30 -3.28 -3.55
CA GLN A 77 -12.01 -3.44 -4.98
C GLN A 77 -12.40 -2.16 -5.74
N ARG A 78 -11.63 -1.76 -6.77
CA ARG A 78 -11.94 -0.57 -7.61
C ARG A 78 -11.75 -0.84 -9.12
N ASP A 79 -12.56 -1.72 -9.70
CA ASP A 79 -12.49 -2.03 -11.14
C ASP A 79 -12.97 -0.90 -12.06
N ASP A 80 -13.77 0.02 -11.53
CA ASP A 80 -14.49 1.03 -12.30
C ASP A 80 -13.69 2.32 -12.55
N ARG A 81 -12.45 2.39 -12.04
CA ARG A 81 -11.63 3.60 -12.08
C ARG A 81 -10.14 3.32 -12.13
N PHE A 82 -9.39 4.39 -12.39
CA PHE A 82 -7.94 4.39 -12.39
C PHE A 82 -7.42 4.28 -10.94
N ALA A 83 -7.06 3.07 -10.52
CA ALA A 83 -6.64 2.79 -9.15
C ALA A 83 -5.49 1.77 -9.09
N ASP A 84 -4.65 1.90 -8.06
CA ASP A 84 -3.45 1.10 -7.85
C ASP A 84 -3.17 0.93 -6.35
N SER A 85 -3.66 -0.16 -5.74
CA SER A 85 -3.41 -0.41 -4.31
C SER A 85 -1.93 -0.72 -4.07
N HIS A 86 -1.29 -0.01 -3.14
CA HIS A 86 0.17 -0.07 -3.01
C HIS A 86 0.69 -0.15 -1.58
N GLY A 87 1.15 0.95 -0.98
CA GLY A 87 1.59 0.96 0.41
C GLY A 87 0.44 0.70 1.39
N MET A 88 0.74 0.08 2.52
CA MET A 88 -0.23 -0.14 3.59
C MET A 88 0.38 0.14 4.96
N ALA A 89 -0.40 0.67 5.90
CA ALA A 89 -0.04 0.77 7.31
C ALA A 89 -1.24 0.48 8.23
N GLY A 90 -0.92 -0.01 9.44
CA GLY A 90 -1.87 -0.17 10.52
C GLY A 90 -1.85 1.08 11.38
N VAL A 91 -2.98 1.77 11.48
CA VAL A 91 -3.11 3.03 12.23
C VAL A 91 -4.20 2.85 13.28
N GLY A 92 -3.76 2.58 14.51
CA GLY A 92 -4.67 2.11 15.57
C GLY A 92 -5.31 0.78 15.17
N ARG A 93 -6.64 0.76 15.04
CA ARG A 93 -7.41 -0.39 14.57
C ARG A 93 -7.71 -0.36 13.07
N TYR A 94 -7.26 0.66 12.35
CA TYR A 94 -7.61 0.85 10.95
C TYR A 94 -6.46 0.40 10.06
N VAL A 95 -6.79 0.01 8.84
CA VAL A 95 -5.80 -0.21 7.78
C VAL A 95 -5.88 0.96 6.84
N TRP A 96 -4.75 1.61 6.61
CA TRP A 96 -4.58 2.66 5.62
C TRP A 96 -3.93 2.06 4.39
N SER A 97 -4.59 2.15 3.23
CA SER A 97 -4.14 1.54 1.97
C SER A 97 -4.01 2.61 0.89
N ALA A 98 -2.78 2.91 0.46
CA ALA A 98 -2.52 3.88 -0.59
C ALA A 98 -3.11 3.43 -1.92
N ASP A 99 -3.80 4.36 -2.58
CA ASP A 99 -4.13 4.30 -4.00
C ASP A 99 -3.14 5.19 -4.74
N ARG A 100 -2.10 4.58 -5.31
CA ARG A 100 -1.01 5.28 -5.98
C ARG A 100 -1.51 6.04 -7.20
N ALA A 101 -2.39 5.42 -7.98
CA ALA A 101 -2.99 6.02 -9.17
C ALA A 101 -4.10 7.02 -8.83
N GLY A 102 -4.84 6.77 -7.74
CA GLY A 102 -5.92 7.62 -7.27
C GLY A 102 -5.49 8.79 -6.38
N ASN A 103 -4.21 8.91 -6.02
CA ASN A 103 -3.66 10.01 -5.21
C ASN A 103 -4.32 10.18 -3.82
N ASN A 104 -4.76 9.08 -3.23
CA ASN A 104 -5.42 9.05 -1.92
C ASN A 104 -4.99 7.83 -1.11
N ILE A 105 -5.40 7.79 0.15
CA ILE A 105 -5.26 6.64 1.04
C ILE A 105 -6.66 6.23 1.49
N GLU A 106 -7.05 4.99 1.25
CA GLU A 106 -8.27 4.42 1.80
C GLU A 106 -8.10 4.05 3.27
N ILE A 107 -9.13 4.28 4.08
CA ILE A 107 -9.19 3.87 5.48
C ILE A 107 -10.20 2.75 5.62
N ILE A 108 -9.75 1.56 5.99
CA ILE A 108 -10.57 0.36 6.21
C ILE A 108 -10.67 0.08 7.70
N ASP A 109 -11.89 -0.08 8.20
CA ASP A 109 -12.12 -0.51 9.58
C ASP A 109 -11.96 -2.03 9.70
N THR A 110 -11.07 -2.48 10.58
CA THR A 110 -10.74 -3.90 10.73
C THR A 110 -11.84 -4.75 11.37
N LEU A 111 -12.78 -4.15 12.12
CA LEU A 111 -13.91 -4.94 12.66
C LEU A 111 -14.97 -5.22 11.61
N SER A 112 -15.34 -4.23 10.79
CA SER A 112 -16.36 -4.42 9.77
C SER A 112 -15.80 -4.91 8.44
N ASN A 113 -14.49 -4.72 8.22
CA ASN A 113 -13.82 -4.88 6.93
C ASN A 113 -14.51 -4.06 5.83
N LEU A 114 -14.80 -2.79 6.15
CA LEU A 114 -15.43 -1.84 5.23
C LEU A 114 -14.55 -0.60 5.12
N SER A 115 -14.52 -0.01 3.93
CA SER A 115 -14.01 1.34 3.71
C SER A 115 -14.86 2.34 4.50
N VAL A 116 -14.22 3.15 5.35
CA VAL A 116 -14.88 4.12 6.24
C VAL A 116 -14.44 5.56 6.00
N GLY A 117 -13.53 5.78 5.06
CA GLY A 117 -13.05 7.11 4.68
C GLY A 117 -11.83 7.06 3.77
N SER A 118 -11.35 8.24 3.37
CA SER A 118 -10.09 8.41 2.66
C SER A 118 -9.33 9.63 3.17
N VAL A 119 -8.02 9.65 2.91
CA VAL A 119 -7.17 10.84 3.02
C VAL A 119 -6.76 11.27 1.62
N GLU A 120 -7.22 12.46 1.21
CA GLU A 120 -6.81 13.08 -0.05
C GLU A 120 -5.42 13.69 0.09
N LEU A 121 -4.54 13.43 -0.88
CA LEU A 121 -3.15 13.92 -0.86
C LEU A 121 -2.89 15.02 -1.90
N VAL A 122 -3.83 15.25 -2.81
CA VAL A 122 -3.74 16.28 -3.84
C VAL A 122 -3.79 17.67 -3.19
N THR A 123 -2.85 18.52 -3.57
CA THR A 123 -2.77 19.92 -3.13
C THR A 123 -2.60 20.85 -4.33
N ASP A 124 -2.57 22.16 -4.13
CA ASP A 124 -2.20 23.10 -5.20
C ASP A 124 -0.73 22.97 -5.62
N ALA A 125 0.14 22.59 -4.70
CA ALA A 125 1.56 22.40 -4.97
C ALA A 125 1.87 21.06 -5.66
N ASN A 126 1.11 20.01 -5.36
CA ASN A 126 1.32 18.66 -5.91
C ASN A 126 -0.02 18.06 -6.33
N LYS A 127 -0.26 18.02 -7.65
CA LYS A 127 -1.51 17.52 -8.23
C LYS A 127 -1.52 16.02 -8.50
N ASP A 128 -0.36 15.38 -8.38
CA ASP A 128 -0.17 13.95 -8.62
C ASP A 128 0.92 13.41 -7.68
N PRO A 129 0.59 13.25 -6.38
CA PRO A 129 1.54 12.82 -5.35
C PRO A 129 1.98 11.36 -5.48
N ALA A 130 1.18 10.51 -6.12
CA ALA A 130 1.39 9.09 -6.33
C ALA A 130 1.92 8.38 -5.06
N PRO A 131 1.08 8.22 -4.01
CA PRO A 131 1.52 7.64 -2.74
C PRO A 131 2.02 6.21 -2.89
N ASP A 132 3.12 5.90 -2.22
CA ASP A 132 3.79 4.61 -2.24
C ASP A 132 3.75 3.99 -0.83
N LEU A 133 4.84 3.37 -0.34
CA LEU A 133 4.91 2.80 1.00
C LEU A 133 4.77 3.88 2.09
N MET A 134 4.24 3.46 3.25
CA MET A 134 4.01 4.33 4.39
C MET A 134 4.31 3.61 5.72
N ASP A 135 4.64 4.37 6.75
CA ASP A 135 4.79 3.87 8.12
C ASP A 135 4.34 4.93 9.13
N ASN A 136 3.93 4.50 10.32
CA ASN A 136 3.35 5.36 11.33
C ASN A 136 4.36 5.68 12.44
N ALA A 137 4.23 6.89 13.00
CA ALA A 137 4.96 7.32 14.17
C ALA A 137 4.69 6.39 15.38
N PRO A 138 5.67 6.18 16.28
CA PRO A 138 5.49 5.30 17.44
C PRO A 138 4.34 5.72 18.37
N ASP A 139 4.05 7.02 18.45
CA ASP A 139 2.93 7.58 19.22
C ASP A 139 1.58 7.54 18.49
N GLY A 140 1.58 7.06 17.24
CA GLY A 140 0.40 6.99 16.37
C GLY A 140 -0.15 8.33 15.91
N GLN A 141 0.51 9.46 16.19
CA GLN A 141 0.00 10.80 15.85
C GLN A 141 0.21 11.18 14.39
N TYR A 142 1.15 10.51 13.71
CA TYR A 142 1.48 10.79 12.31
C TYR A 142 1.69 9.52 11.49
N VAL A 143 1.38 9.62 10.21
CA VAL A 143 1.79 8.68 9.15
C VAL A 143 2.66 9.42 8.17
N PHE A 144 3.77 8.79 7.78
CA PHE A 144 4.68 9.27 6.75
C PHE A 144 4.52 8.39 5.52
N VAL A 145 4.33 9.00 4.35
CA VAL A 145 4.11 8.30 3.08
C VAL A 145 5.11 8.75 2.04
N GLY A 146 5.75 7.80 1.35
CA GLY A 146 6.59 8.09 0.19
C GLY A 146 5.75 8.61 -0.97
N LEU A 147 6.20 9.68 -1.63
CA LEU A 147 5.55 10.29 -2.78
C LEU A 147 6.47 10.19 -4.00
N ARG A 148 5.92 9.82 -5.15
CA ARG A 148 6.71 9.55 -6.36
C ARG A 148 6.99 10.80 -7.17
N GLY A 149 8.13 10.78 -7.85
CA GLY A 149 8.54 11.83 -8.77
C GLY A 149 8.18 11.53 -10.24
N PRO A 150 8.58 12.42 -11.16
CA PRO A 150 8.23 12.33 -12.58
C PRO A 150 9.02 11.26 -13.34
N ASN A 151 10.16 10.80 -12.80
CA ASN A 151 10.98 9.74 -13.39
C ASN A 151 11.31 8.67 -12.33
N PRO A 152 10.31 7.89 -11.89
CA PRO A 152 10.52 6.79 -10.94
C PRO A 152 11.55 5.78 -11.46
N LEU A 153 12.42 5.29 -10.59
CA LEU A 153 13.47 4.32 -10.91
C LEU A 153 12.98 2.87 -10.75
N THR A 154 12.00 2.63 -9.87
CA THR A 154 11.45 1.31 -9.56
C THR A 154 9.96 1.22 -9.87
N GLY A 155 9.44 -0.01 -10.06
CA GLY A 155 8.00 -0.28 -9.96
C GLY A 155 7.07 0.39 -10.98
N ASN A 156 7.62 1.11 -11.98
CA ASN A 156 6.84 1.80 -13.01
C ASN A 156 6.72 0.96 -14.29
N ASP A 157 5.49 0.66 -14.69
CA ASP A 157 5.21 0.22 -16.05
C ASP A 157 5.15 1.45 -16.96
N LYS A 158 6.10 1.55 -17.91
CA LYS A 158 6.24 2.73 -18.79
C LYS A 158 5.05 2.94 -19.74
N THR A 159 4.22 1.92 -19.95
CA THR A 159 3.06 2.01 -20.84
C THR A 159 1.87 2.69 -20.17
N VAL A 160 1.74 2.53 -18.84
CA VAL A 160 0.62 3.08 -18.05
C VAL A 160 1.05 4.13 -17.02
N ASN A 161 2.34 4.27 -16.76
CA ASN A 161 2.92 5.19 -15.78
C ASN A 161 2.31 5.09 -14.38
N ASN A 162 2.05 3.86 -13.93
CA ASN A 162 1.36 3.59 -12.67
C ASN A 162 2.13 4.03 -11.41
N ALA A 163 3.44 4.28 -11.51
CA ALA A 163 4.27 4.75 -10.39
C ALA A 163 4.81 6.17 -10.56
N LYS A 164 4.35 6.90 -11.59
CA LYS A 164 4.79 8.26 -11.87
C LYS A 164 3.98 9.25 -11.04
N GLY A 165 4.66 10.17 -10.37
CA GLY A 165 4.05 11.35 -9.74
C GLY A 165 4.70 12.63 -10.25
N THR A 166 4.57 13.72 -9.50
CA THR A 166 5.10 15.04 -9.91
C THR A 166 6.21 15.57 -9.00
N ILE A 167 6.07 15.46 -7.68
CA ILE A 167 7.05 16.00 -6.72
C ILE A 167 7.44 14.89 -5.74
N PRO A 168 8.63 14.28 -5.91
CA PRO A 168 9.10 13.23 -5.02
C PRO A 168 9.35 13.76 -3.62
N GLY A 169 9.11 12.93 -2.62
CA GLY A 169 9.32 13.32 -1.23
C GLY A 169 8.63 12.43 -0.21
N VAL A 170 8.49 12.97 1.00
CA VAL A 170 7.76 12.34 2.09
C VAL A 170 6.58 13.23 2.48
N GLY A 171 5.37 12.70 2.31
CA GLY A 171 4.13 13.29 2.82
C GLY A 171 3.96 13.05 4.32
N VAL A 172 3.37 14.01 5.02
CA VAL A 172 3.06 13.93 6.45
C VAL A 172 1.56 14.02 6.63
N ILE A 173 0.98 13.04 7.31
CA ILE A 173 -0.45 12.99 7.61
C ILE A 173 -0.59 12.96 9.13
N HIS A 174 -1.34 13.92 9.68
CA HIS A 174 -1.73 13.87 11.09
C HIS A 174 -2.89 12.90 11.25
N VAL A 175 -2.80 12.04 12.25
CA VAL A 175 -3.81 11.05 12.58
C VAL A 175 -4.76 11.62 13.62
N ASP A 176 -6.05 11.48 13.38
CA ASP A 176 -7.09 11.85 14.35
C ASP A 176 -8.07 10.67 14.55
N VAL A 177 -8.83 10.72 15.65
CA VAL A 177 -9.86 9.73 16.00
C VAL A 177 -9.28 8.30 15.98
N GLY A 178 -8.05 8.14 16.49
CA GLY A 178 -7.37 6.84 16.60
C GLY A 178 -7.11 6.12 15.28
N GLY A 179 -7.00 6.87 14.17
CA GLY A 179 -6.76 6.31 12.82
C GLY A 179 -7.97 6.34 11.90
N LYS A 180 -9.16 6.71 12.39
CA LYS A 180 -10.36 6.80 11.54
C LYS A 180 -10.31 7.99 10.59
N VAL A 181 -9.54 9.03 10.95
CA VAL A 181 -9.42 10.28 10.19
C VAL A 181 -7.96 10.60 10.00
N GLY A 182 -7.60 11.07 8.81
CA GLY A 182 -6.26 11.59 8.50
C GLY A 182 -6.35 12.98 7.90
N HIS A 183 -5.41 13.85 8.28
CA HIS A 183 -5.28 15.19 7.74
C HIS A 183 -3.91 15.35 7.11
N TYR A 184 -3.86 15.37 5.77
CA TYR A 184 -2.61 15.66 5.07
C TYR A 184 -2.12 17.06 5.44
N LYS A 185 -0.90 17.15 5.97
CA LYS A 185 -0.29 18.40 6.44
C LYS A 185 0.68 19.02 5.44
N GLY A 186 1.14 18.23 4.46
CA GLY A 186 2.08 18.65 3.43
C GLY A 186 3.16 17.60 3.19
N GLN A 187 4.22 18.01 2.51
CA GLN A 187 5.36 17.14 2.19
C GLN A 187 6.69 17.86 2.35
N ALA A 188 7.74 17.08 2.65
CA ALA A 188 9.11 17.47 2.41
C ALA A 188 9.55 16.91 1.05
N ALA A 189 9.90 17.79 0.11
CA ALA A 189 10.40 17.37 -1.19
C ALA A 189 11.81 16.75 -1.07
N ILE A 190 12.07 15.71 -1.85
CA ILE A 190 13.38 15.08 -1.97
C ILE A 190 13.79 15.16 -3.44
N THR A 191 15.03 15.57 -3.71
CA THR A 191 15.51 15.77 -5.08
C THR A 191 16.74 14.92 -5.37
N ASN A 192 16.82 14.38 -6.58
CA ASN A 192 17.98 13.67 -7.10
C ASN A 192 18.08 13.93 -8.61
N MET A 193 18.74 15.03 -8.97
CA MET A 193 18.88 15.45 -10.36
C MET A 193 19.98 14.67 -11.08
N LYS A 194 19.62 13.98 -12.16
CA LYS A 194 20.56 13.27 -13.04
C LYS A 194 20.29 13.64 -14.49
N ASP A 195 21.30 14.15 -15.19
CA ASP A 195 21.20 14.56 -16.60
C ASP A 195 20.00 15.49 -16.87
N GLY A 196 19.76 16.44 -15.95
CA GLY A 196 18.64 17.39 -16.03
C GLY A 196 17.26 16.82 -15.71
N LYS A 197 17.17 15.56 -15.25
CA LYS A 197 15.91 14.92 -14.85
C LYS A 197 15.87 14.70 -13.34
N GLU A 198 14.71 14.96 -12.75
CA GLU A 198 14.44 14.58 -11.37
C GLU A 198 14.20 13.07 -11.30
N THR A 199 15.07 12.36 -10.58
CA THR A 199 15.08 10.89 -10.44
C THR A 199 14.96 10.42 -9.00
N ALA A 200 14.60 11.30 -8.07
CA ALA A 200 14.33 10.91 -6.70
C ALA A 200 13.16 9.91 -6.69
N ASP A 201 13.37 8.83 -5.94
CA ASP A 201 12.48 7.71 -5.90
C ASP A 201 12.26 7.27 -4.45
N THR A 202 11.42 8.01 -3.74
CA THR A 202 11.03 7.71 -2.36
C THR A 202 10.01 6.56 -2.35
N HIS A 203 10.46 5.38 -2.76
CA HIS A 203 9.62 4.18 -2.86
C HIS A 203 9.27 3.62 -1.48
N GLY A 204 10.26 3.55 -0.58
CA GLY A 204 10.10 2.99 0.77
C GLY A 204 10.32 4.02 1.86
N VAL A 205 9.54 3.92 2.93
CA VAL A 205 9.73 4.66 4.17
C VAL A 205 9.61 3.70 5.35
N ALA A 206 10.44 3.92 6.37
CA ALA A 206 10.34 3.25 7.65
C ALA A 206 10.63 4.26 8.75
N VAL A 207 9.81 4.25 9.80
CA VAL A 207 9.98 5.11 10.97
C VAL A 207 10.68 4.30 12.04
N ARG A 208 11.71 4.89 12.66
CA ARG A 208 12.41 4.26 13.78
C ARG A 208 11.47 4.15 14.99
N LYS A 209 11.36 2.94 15.54
CA LYS A 209 10.55 2.60 16.72
C LYS A 209 11.44 2.37 17.93
#